data_AF-A0A063BJ09-F1
#
_entry.id   AF-A0A063BJ09-F1
#
_cell.length_a   1.000
_cell.length_b   1.000
_cell.length_c   1.000
_cell.angle_alpha   90.00
_cell.angle_beta   90.00
_cell.angle_gamma   90.00
#
_symmetry.space_group_name_H-M   'P 1'
#
loop_
_entity.id
_entity.type
_entity.pdbx_description
1 polymer ?
#
loop_
_entity_poly.entity_id
_entity_poly.type
_entity_poly.pdbx_seq_one_letter_code
_entity_poly.pdbx_strand_id
1 'polypeptide(L)'
;MGAGGTRSSCGRFSPLRFDIKVLGQKTVERVETVWENGNRSTITKQVPIIDKVCVAWATEKETGEQIESPAVSIEMAVKEGRYTKNGSKWQTMDEVMLRYRTASFFGKLYAPELLMGLTSVEEVADIVDVHDDGSYLMNRATLDELRGSRTQPAEEVPRAATPTGNAAAAEPPADSEPPAREEAGAPPATDGQQGGFGFDVSGLVRGISEDIESAKTPEDLDLARSAITGVPDEAAKAELNALASARMRAISAAEQLADKPATTQSAPAARRTRGPISAE
;
A
#
# COMPACT_ATOMS: atom_id res chain seq x y z
N MET A 1 -54.74 -25.51 12.50
CA MET A 1 -53.55 -24.65 12.59
C MET A 1 -52.31 -25.54 12.69
N GLY A 2 -51.57 -25.73 11.60
CA GLY A 2 -50.24 -26.33 11.65
C GLY A 2 -49.23 -25.23 11.93
N ALA A 3 -48.67 -25.20 13.13
CA ALA A 3 -47.56 -24.30 13.45
C ALA A 3 -46.33 -24.79 12.67
N GLY A 4 -46.07 -24.19 11.51
CA GLY A 4 -44.80 -24.31 10.81
C GLY A 4 -43.72 -23.64 11.66
N GLY A 5 -43.07 -24.43 12.51
CA GLY A 5 -41.94 -23.96 13.29
C GLY A 5 -40.85 -23.45 12.36
N THR A 6 -40.53 -22.18 12.48
CA THR A 6 -39.33 -21.56 11.90
C THR A 6 -38.12 -22.26 12.50
N ARG A 7 -37.62 -23.30 11.81
CA ARG A 7 -36.42 -24.03 12.21
C ARG A 7 -35.24 -23.09 11.97
N SER A 8 -34.78 -22.41 13.03
CA SER A 8 -33.63 -21.52 12.97
C SER A 8 -32.44 -22.26 12.34
N SER A 9 -31.94 -21.73 11.22
CA SER A 9 -30.91 -22.33 10.37
C SER A 9 -29.58 -22.59 11.10
N CYS A 10 -29.34 -21.94 12.24
CA CYS A 10 -28.07 -22.00 12.99
C CYS A 10 -27.67 -23.39 13.54
N GLY A 11 -28.51 -24.42 13.38
CA GLY A 11 -28.27 -25.77 13.87
C GLY A 11 -28.02 -26.85 12.81
N ARG A 12 -28.13 -26.55 11.50
CA ARG A 12 -28.21 -27.58 10.43
C ARG A 12 -26.95 -28.44 10.30
N PHE A 13 -25.77 -27.86 10.46
CA PHE A 13 -24.49 -28.53 10.26
C PHE A 13 -23.65 -28.61 11.54
N SER A 14 -22.73 -29.58 11.60
CA SER A 14 -21.63 -29.57 12.56
C SER A 14 -20.69 -28.38 12.32
N PRO A 15 -19.79 -28.04 13.27
CA PRO A 15 -18.71 -27.11 12.99
C PRO A 15 -17.94 -27.53 11.75
N LEU A 16 -17.67 -26.57 10.87
CA LEU A 16 -16.92 -26.83 9.64
C LEU A 16 -15.50 -27.29 9.98
N ARG A 17 -15.07 -28.37 9.33
CA ARG A 17 -13.72 -28.93 9.44
C ARG A 17 -13.02 -28.82 8.09
N PHE A 18 -11.69 -28.90 8.12
CA PHE A 18 -10.86 -28.75 6.94
C PHE A 18 -9.82 -29.87 6.91
N ASP A 19 -9.66 -30.48 5.74
CA ASP A 19 -8.58 -31.41 5.42
C ASP A 19 -7.64 -30.71 4.44
N ILE A 20 -6.39 -30.47 4.86
CA ILE A 20 -5.36 -29.83 4.04
C ILE A 20 -4.30 -30.86 3.69
N LYS A 21 -4.09 -31.06 2.39
CA LYS A 21 -3.08 -31.98 1.83
C LYS A 21 -2.04 -31.19 1.05
N VAL A 22 -0.77 -31.39 1.39
CA VAL A 22 0.36 -30.80 0.66
C VAL A 22 0.70 -31.72 -0.51
N LEU A 23 0.61 -31.21 -1.74
CA LEU A 23 0.91 -31.96 -2.97
C LEU A 23 2.38 -31.85 -3.38
N GLY A 24 3.08 -30.80 -2.96
CA GLY A 24 4.51 -30.60 -3.21
C GLY A 24 4.79 -29.42 -4.13
N GLN A 25 6.03 -29.31 -4.61
CA GLN A 25 6.44 -28.20 -5.48
C GLN A 25 5.87 -28.36 -6.89
N LYS A 26 5.31 -27.29 -7.43
CA LYS A 26 4.73 -27.24 -8.77
C LYS A 26 4.96 -25.87 -9.39
N THR A 27 5.30 -25.84 -10.67
CA THR A 27 5.34 -24.60 -11.44
C THR A 27 3.99 -24.42 -12.14
N VAL A 28 3.32 -23.31 -11.88
CA VAL A 28 2.02 -22.98 -12.47
C VAL A 28 2.17 -21.79 -13.40
N GLU A 29 1.59 -21.91 -14.58
CA GLU A 29 1.52 -20.84 -15.57
C GLU A 29 0.35 -19.90 -15.25
N ARG A 30 0.64 -18.61 -15.10
CA ARG A 30 -0.34 -17.54 -15.00
C ARG A 30 -0.32 -16.71 -16.27
N VAL A 31 -1.50 -16.50 -16.83
CA VAL A 31 -1.70 -15.63 -17.98
C VAL A 31 -2.01 -14.22 -17.48
N GLU A 32 -1.17 -13.25 -17.81
CA GLU A 32 -1.38 -11.83 -17.52
C GLU A 32 -1.54 -11.03 -18.82
N THR A 33 -2.53 -10.14 -18.85
CA THR A 33 -2.68 -9.19 -19.96
C THR A 33 -1.89 -7.94 -19.62
N VAL A 34 -0.80 -7.69 -20.35
CA VAL A 34 0.02 -6.49 -20.22
C VAL A 34 -0.25 -5.59 -21.41
N TRP A 35 -0.21 -4.27 -21.18
CA TRP A 35 -0.30 -3.29 -22.25
C TRP A 35 1.11 -2.92 -22.69
N GLU A 36 1.48 -3.33 -23.90
CA GLU A 36 2.75 -2.95 -24.52
C GLU A 36 2.47 -2.13 -25.77
N ASN A 37 3.02 -0.91 -25.84
CA ASN A 37 2.94 -0.04 -27.01
C ASN A 37 1.50 0.20 -27.54
N GLY A 38 0.52 0.33 -26.64
CA GLY A 38 -0.88 0.58 -27.00
C GLY A 38 -1.65 -0.66 -27.50
N ASN A 39 -1.03 -1.84 -27.49
CA ASN A 39 -1.70 -3.10 -27.80
C ASN A 39 -1.76 -4.00 -26.55
N ARG A 40 -2.81 -4.82 -26.44
CA ARG A 40 -2.91 -5.82 -25.37
C ARG A 40 -2.08 -7.04 -25.76
N SER A 41 -1.03 -7.34 -25.01
CA SER A 41 -0.25 -8.58 -25.14
C SER A 41 -0.55 -9.51 -23.97
N THR A 42 -0.65 -10.79 -24.25
CA THR A 42 -0.90 -11.82 -23.25
C THR A 42 0.43 -12.49 -22.92
N ILE A 43 0.93 -12.30 -21.71
CA ILE A 43 2.21 -12.85 -21.25
C ILE A 43 1.93 -13.99 -20.28
N THR A 44 2.53 -15.15 -20.53
CA THR A 44 2.50 -16.28 -19.61
C THR A 44 3.69 -16.20 -18.66
N LYS A 45 3.43 -16.01 -17.36
CA LYS A 45 4.44 -16.07 -16.30
C LYS A 45 4.42 -17.43 -15.62
N GLN A 46 5.61 -18.01 -15.43
CA GLN A 46 5.76 -19.24 -14.64
C GLN A 46 6.02 -18.88 -13.18
N VAL A 47 5.19 -19.40 -12.27
CA VAL A 47 5.30 -19.16 -10.84
C VAL A 47 5.55 -20.47 -10.12
N PRO A 48 6.70 -20.66 -9.46
CA PRO A 48 6.94 -21.81 -8.60
C PRO A 48 6.12 -21.65 -7.32
N ILE A 49 5.32 -22.67 -6.99
CA ILE A 49 4.53 -22.73 -5.77
C ILE A 49 4.71 -24.07 -5.07
N ILE A 50 4.43 -24.11 -3.77
CA ILE A 50 4.16 -25.35 -3.05
C ILE A 50 2.65 -25.53 -3.11
N ASP A 51 2.18 -26.49 -3.89
CA ASP A 51 0.76 -26.72 -4.06
C ASP A 51 0.18 -27.44 -2.83
N LYS A 52 -0.97 -26.94 -2.38
CA LYS A 52 -1.75 -27.46 -1.26
C LYS A 52 -3.21 -27.48 -1.68
N VAL A 53 -3.91 -28.53 -1.30
CA VAL A 53 -5.34 -28.69 -1.54
C VAL A 53 -6.05 -28.69 -0.20
N CYS A 54 -7.14 -27.95 -0.11
CA CYS A 54 -8.04 -27.96 1.04
C CYS A 54 -9.42 -28.43 0.61
N VAL A 55 -10.03 -29.27 1.44
CA VAL A 55 -11.44 -29.67 1.35
C VAL A 55 -12.09 -29.39 2.69
N ALA A 56 -13.17 -28.60 2.69
CA ALA A 56 -13.97 -28.39 3.87
C ALA A 56 -15.06 -29.46 3.95
N TRP A 57 -15.36 -29.95 5.14
CA TRP A 57 -16.43 -30.93 5.34
C TRP A 57 -17.23 -30.63 6.61
N ALA A 58 -18.51 -30.97 6.57
CA ALA A 58 -19.38 -30.89 7.73
C ALA A 58 -20.42 -32.01 7.67
N THR A 59 -20.87 -32.46 8.84
CA THR A 59 -21.95 -33.44 8.96
C THR A 59 -23.27 -32.70 9.11
N GLU A 60 -24.24 -33.04 8.26
CA GLU A 60 -25.60 -32.55 8.39
C GLU A 60 -26.31 -33.26 9.55
N LYS A 61 -26.85 -32.52 10.51
CA LYS A 61 -27.43 -33.12 11.73
C LYS A 61 -28.77 -33.81 11.50
N GLU A 62 -29.45 -33.47 10.41
CA GLU A 62 -30.75 -34.07 10.07
C GLU A 62 -30.60 -35.44 9.42
N THR A 63 -29.64 -35.59 8.50
CA THR A 63 -29.40 -36.81 7.73
C THR A 63 -28.27 -37.66 8.30
N GLY A 64 -27.35 -37.04 9.06
CA GLY A 64 -26.11 -37.67 9.51
C GLY A 64 -25.07 -37.84 8.40
N GLU A 65 -25.31 -37.31 7.20
CA GLU A 65 -24.42 -37.44 6.06
C GLU A 65 -23.27 -36.43 6.14
N GLN A 66 -22.07 -36.86 5.73
CA GLN A 66 -20.92 -35.98 5.59
C GLN A 66 -20.97 -35.31 4.21
N ILE A 67 -21.04 -33.99 4.22
CA ILE A 67 -21.02 -33.18 3.00
C ILE A 67 -19.65 -32.54 2.87
N GLU A 68 -19.08 -32.62 1.67
CA GLU A 68 -17.76 -32.10 1.33
C GLU A 68 -17.87 -30.91 0.37
N SER A 69 -16.99 -29.93 0.53
CA SER A 69 -16.87 -28.80 -0.38
C SER A 69 -16.09 -29.20 -1.63
N PRO A 70 -16.20 -28.40 -2.71
CA PRO A 70 -15.23 -28.46 -3.78
C PRO A 70 -13.80 -28.30 -3.25
N ALA A 71 -12.85 -29.06 -3.82
CA ALA A 71 -11.45 -28.95 -3.48
C ALA A 71 -10.86 -27.65 -4.04
N VAL A 72 -10.18 -26.88 -3.20
CA VAL A 72 -9.51 -25.63 -3.60
C VAL A 72 -8.00 -25.83 -3.47
N SER A 73 -7.27 -25.49 -4.53
CA SER A 73 -5.81 -25.57 -4.56
C SER A 73 -5.14 -24.21 -4.64
N ILE A 74 -3.85 -24.14 -4.27
CA ILE A 74 -3.04 -22.94 -4.47
C ILE A 74 -2.84 -22.67 -5.97
N GLU A 75 -2.72 -23.72 -6.79
CA GLU A 75 -2.73 -23.58 -8.25
C GLU A 75 -3.92 -22.77 -8.77
N MET A 76 -5.12 -23.03 -8.25
CA MET A 76 -6.33 -22.28 -8.63
C MET A 76 -6.18 -20.80 -8.26
N ALA A 77 -5.69 -20.50 -7.06
CA ALA A 77 -5.46 -19.12 -6.60
C ALA A 77 -4.38 -18.37 -7.41
N VAL A 78 -3.40 -19.09 -7.97
CA VAL A 78 -2.40 -18.54 -8.91
C VAL A 78 -3.02 -18.21 -10.25
N LYS A 79 -3.84 -19.10 -10.81
CA LYS A 79 -4.53 -18.88 -12.09
C LYS A 79 -5.52 -17.72 -12.03
N GLU A 80 -6.21 -17.56 -10.91
CA GLU A 80 -7.06 -16.40 -10.64
C GLU A 80 -6.26 -15.11 -10.37
N GLY A 81 -4.95 -15.22 -10.17
CA GLY A 81 -4.08 -14.09 -9.90
C GLY A 81 -4.25 -13.49 -8.50
N ARG A 82 -4.88 -14.19 -7.54
CA ARG A 82 -4.97 -13.74 -6.14
C ARG A 82 -3.68 -14.03 -5.36
N TYR A 83 -2.99 -15.12 -5.71
CA TYR A 83 -1.75 -15.52 -5.04
C TYR A 83 -0.54 -14.68 -5.48
N THR A 84 -0.51 -14.28 -6.75
CA THR A 84 0.68 -13.69 -7.39
C THR A 84 0.72 -12.16 -7.40
N LYS A 85 -0.28 -11.48 -6.81
CA LYS A 85 -0.23 -10.01 -6.66
C LYS A 85 0.96 -9.62 -5.79
N ASN A 86 1.62 -8.53 -6.14
CA ASN A 86 2.74 -8.02 -5.36
C ASN A 86 2.27 -7.65 -3.94
N GLY A 87 2.94 -8.16 -2.91
CA GLY A 87 2.51 -7.99 -1.51
C GLY A 87 1.25 -8.77 -1.12
N SER A 88 0.88 -9.82 -1.87
CA SER A 88 -0.27 -10.67 -1.52
C SER A 88 -0.06 -11.36 -0.17
N LYS A 89 -0.90 -11.02 0.81
CA LYS A 89 -0.95 -11.66 2.14
C LYS A 89 -1.16 -13.17 2.06
N TRP A 90 -1.71 -13.64 0.95
CA TRP A 90 -1.99 -15.05 0.72
C TRP A 90 -0.75 -15.90 0.44
N GLN A 91 0.38 -15.28 0.10
CA GLN A 91 1.66 -16.02 -0.05
C GLN A 91 2.19 -16.50 1.31
N THR A 92 2.02 -15.70 2.36
CA THR A 92 2.47 -16.02 3.72
C THR A 92 1.39 -16.70 4.56
N MET A 93 0.11 -16.55 4.19
CA MET A 93 -1.05 -17.12 4.89
C MET A 93 -1.87 -18.04 3.98
N ASP A 94 -1.20 -18.99 3.34
CA ASP A 94 -1.80 -19.89 2.35
C ASP A 94 -2.89 -20.80 2.94
N GLU A 95 -2.70 -21.34 4.14
CA GLU A 95 -3.72 -22.18 4.79
C GLU A 95 -4.98 -21.39 5.17
N VAL A 96 -4.83 -20.14 5.62
CA VAL A 96 -5.98 -19.29 5.96
C VAL A 96 -6.79 -18.98 4.71
N MET A 97 -6.11 -18.65 3.62
CA MET A 97 -6.72 -18.46 2.30
C MET A 97 -7.52 -19.68 1.87
N LEU A 98 -6.91 -20.86 1.94
CA LEU A 98 -7.55 -22.11 1.52
C LEU A 98 -8.79 -22.45 2.35
N ARG A 99 -8.73 -22.29 3.68
CA ARG A 99 -9.89 -22.49 4.57
C ARG A 99 -11.00 -21.50 4.27
N TYR A 100 -10.65 -20.24 4.04
CA TYR A 100 -11.62 -19.19 3.76
C TYR A 100 -12.36 -19.42 2.44
N ARG A 101 -11.62 -19.79 1.38
CA ARG A 101 -12.20 -20.11 0.07
C ARG A 101 -13.09 -21.36 0.11
N THR A 102 -12.60 -22.45 0.70
CA THR A 102 -13.37 -23.69 0.81
C THR A 102 -14.63 -23.49 1.64
N ALA A 103 -14.56 -22.73 2.74
CA ALA A 103 -15.73 -22.37 3.53
C ALA A 103 -16.72 -21.51 2.75
N SER A 104 -16.24 -20.55 1.95
CA SER A 104 -17.08 -19.71 1.10
C SER A 104 -17.82 -20.55 0.04
N PHE A 105 -17.14 -21.48 -0.62
CA PHE A 105 -17.79 -22.40 -1.56
C PHE A 105 -18.79 -23.33 -0.87
N PHE A 106 -18.45 -23.86 0.30
CA PHE A 106 -19.34 -24.71 1.08
C PHE A 106 -20.63 -23.96 1.46
N GLY A 107 -20.49 -22.74 1.99
CA GLY A 107 -21.64 -21.91 2.37
C GLY A 107 -22.53 -21.59 1.17
N LYS A 108 -21.94 -21.18 0.03
CA LYS A 108 -22.70 -20.86 -1.18
C LYS A 108 -23.46 -22.07 -1.75
N LEU A 109 -22.86 -23.26 -1.69
CA LEU A 109 -23.43 -24.45 -2.30
C LEU A 109 -24.48 -25.13 -1.42
N TYR A 110 -24.21 -25.26 -0.11
CA TYR A 110 -25.01 -26.09 0.79
C TYR A 110 -25.77 -25.30 1.86
N ALA A 111 -25.41 -24.06 2.11
CA ALA A 111 -26.02 -23.25 3.15
C ALA A 111 -26.18 -21.76 2.78
N PRO A 112 -26.79 -21.43 1.61
CA PRO A 112 -26.95 -20.04 1.19
C PRO A 112 -27.79 -19.22 2.18
N GLU A 113 -28.76 -19.88 2.83
CA GLU A 113 -29.60 -19.31 3.89
C GLU A 113 -28.79 -18.91 5.15
N LEU A 114 -27.64 -19.54 5.41
CA LEU A 114 -26.75 -19.14 6.50
C LEU A 114 -25.90 -17.93 6.14
N LEU A 115 -25.61 -17.73 4.86
CA LEU A 115 -24.95 -16.52 4.39
C LEU A 115 -25.88 -15.32 4.45
N MET A 116 -27.20 -15.47 4.38
CA MET A 116 -28.16 -14.34 4.45
C MET A 116 -27.79 -13.16 3.54
N GLY A 117 -27.15 -13.41 2.39
CA GLY A 117 -26.64 -12.37 1.49
C GLY A 117 -25.32 -11.70 1.90
N LEU A 118 -24.65 -12.17 2.97
CA LEU A 118 -23.27 -11.82 3.27
C LEU A 118 -22.38 -12.24 2.11
N THR A 119 -21.76 -11.26 1.48
CA THR A 119 -20.83 -11.45 0.39
C THR A 119 -19.53 -12.01 0.96
N SER A 120 -18.86 -12.93 0.25
CA SER A 120 -17.53 -13.37 0.69
C SER A 120 -16.58 -12.16 0.69
N VAL A 121 -15.63 -12.11 1.63
CA VAL A 121 -14.50 -11.17 1.68
C VAL A 121 -13.76 -11.14 0.33
N GLU A 122 -13.80 -12.22 -0.44
CA GLU A 122 -13.24 -12.23 -1.79
C GLU A 122 -14.09 -11.50 -2.81
N GLU A 123 -15.41 -11.53 -2.68
CA GLU A 123 -16.29 -10.67 -3.49
C GLU A 123 -16.17 -9.22 -3.02
N VAL A 124 -16.06 -8.95 -1.71
CA VAL A 124 -15.84 -7.60 -1.17
C VAL A 124 -14.49 -7.03 -1.62
N ALA A 125 -13.43 -7.84 -1.68
CA ALA A 125 -12.12 -7.40 -2.15
C ALA A 125 -12.09 -7.06 -3.65
N ASP A 126 -12.98 -7.68 -4.42
CA ASP A 126 -13.17 -7.45 -5.86
C ASP A 126 -14.25 -6.37 -6.14
N ILE A 127 -15.01 -5.92 -5.13
CA ILE A 127 -15.97 -4.81 -5.27
C ILE A 127 -15.21 -3.48 -5.28
N VAL A 128 -15.36 -2.80 -6.41
CA VAL A 128 -15.02 -1.39 -6.62
C VAL A 128 -16.25 -0.59 -6.22
N ASP A 129 -16.22 0.10 -5.08
CA ASP A 129 -17.30 1.00 -4.70
C ASP A 129 -17.12 2.32 -5.46
N VAL A 130 -17.99 2.56 -6.45
CA VAL A 130 -18.07 3.83 -7.19
C VAL A 130 -19.19 4.62 -6.56
N HIS A 131 -18.83 5.68 -5.84
CA HIS A 131 -19.81 6.61 -5.32
C HIS A 131 -20.36 7.48 -6.46
N ASP A 132 -21.62 7.91 -6.34
CA ASP A 132 -22.31 8.77 -7.34
C ASP A 132 -21.60 10.12 -7.58
N ASP A 133 -20.67 10.52 -6.71
CA ASP A 133 -19.82 11.70 -6.86
C ASP A 133 -18.59 11.47 -7.77
N GLY A 134 -18.42 10.26 -8.31
CA GLY A 134 -17.27 9.86 -9.12
C GLY A 134 -16.02 9.55 -8.29
N SER A 135 -16.09 9.57 -6.97
CA SER A 135 -15.04 9.04 -6.10
C SER A 135 -15.16 7.51 -6.03
N TYR A 136 -14.02 6.83 -5.88
CA TYR A 136 -13.99 5.38 -5.76
C TYR A 136 -13.15 4.97 -4.55
N LEU A 137 -13.67 4.03 -3.75
CA LEU A 137 -12.93 3.40 -2.67
C LEU A 137 -12.37 2.08 -3.20
N MET A 138 -11.09 2.11 -3.62
CA MET A 138 -10.34 0.93 -4.04
C MET A 138 -9.40 0.46 -2.93
N ASN A 139 -9.20 -0.85 -2.85
CA ASN A 139 -8.12 -1.43 -2.05
C ASN A 139 -6.75 -0.87 -2.49
N ARG A 140 -5.90 -0.47 -1.54
CA ARG A 140 -4.58 0.13 -1.83
C ARG A 140 -3.69 -0.74 -2.73
N ALA A 141 -3.82 -2.06 -2.65
CA ALA A 141 -3.11 -3.00 -3.50
C ALA A 141 -3.55 -2.94 -4.98
N THR A 142 -4.83 -2.67 -5.27
CA THR A 142 -5.30 -2.50 -6.66
C THR A 142 -4.92 -1.13 -7.23
N LEU A 143 -4.89 -0.10 -6.38
CA LEU A 143 -4.38 1.23 -6.73
C LEU A 143 -2.88 1.22 -7.12
N ASP A 144 -2.08 0.39 -6.44
CA ASP A 144 -0.64 0.26 -6.70
C ASP A 144 -0.37 -0.41 -8.07
N GLU A 145 -1.15 -1.44 -8.43
CA GLU A 145 -1.10 -2.06 -9.77
C GLU A 145 -1.48 -1.07 -10.89
N LEU A 146 -2.53 -0.27 -10.67
CA LEU A 146 -2.96 0.74 -11.65
C LEU A 146 -1.91 1.86 -11.82
N ARG A 147 -1.25 2.25 -10.73
CA ARG A 147 -0.19 3.27 -10.74
C ARG A 147 1.10 2.75 -11.36
N GLY A 148 1.46 1.49 -11.12
CA GLY A 148 2.62 0.83 -11.74
C GLY A 148 2.50 0.63 -13.25
N SER A 149 1.28 0.60 -13.80
CA SER A 149 1.04 0.50 -15.25
C SER A 149 1.27 1.80 -16.03
N ARG A 150 1.49 2.93 -15.34
CA ARG A 150 1.66 4.25 -15.94
C ARG A 150 3.01 4.85 -15.59
N THR A 151 4.09 4.32 -16.17
CA THR A 151 5.33 5.04 -16.53
C THR A 151 6.34 4.04 -17.10
N GLN A 152 6.60 4.11 -18.41
CA GLN A 152 7.97 3.94 -18.94
C GLN A 152 8.17 5.03 -20.00
N PRO A 153 9.08 5.99 -19.80
CA PRO A 153 9.50 6.90 -20.86
C PRO A 153 10.29 6.12 -21.92
N ALA A 154 10.12 6.50 -23.18
CA ALA A 154 10.65 5.83 -24.36
C ALA A 154 12.19 5.69 -24.31
N GLU A 155 12.69 4.47 -24.47
CA GLU A 155 14.11 4.19 -24.67
C GLU A 155 14.37 3.74 -26.12
N GLU A 156 15.32 4.43 -26.74
CA GLU A 156 15.72 4.37 -28.13
C GLU A 156 16.43 3.04 -28.45
N VAL A 157 16.17 2.50 -29.65
CA VAL A 157 16.64 1.17 -30.08
C VAL A 157 18.08 1.23 -30.60
N PRO A 158 19.05 0.48 -30.03
CA PRO A 158 20.20 0.01 -30.79
C PRO A 158 20.09 -1.48 -31.13
N ARG A 159 20.41 -1.74 -32.40
CA ARG A 159 20.35 -3.03 -33.09
C ARG A 159 21.48 -3.97 -32.62
N ALA A 160 21.13 -5.25 -32.49
CA ALA A 160 21.93 -6.35 -31.95
C ALA A 160 23.31 -6.62 -32.57
N ALA A 161 24.24 -7.10 -31.73
CA ALA A 161 25.23 -8.13 -32.07
C ALA A 161 25.76 -8.83 -30.79
N THR A 162 25.61 -10.16 -30.71
CA THR A 162 26.43 -11.11 -29.91
C THR A 162 27.43 -11.81 -30.86
N PRO A 163 28.42 -12.65 -30.45
CA PRO A 163 28.72 -13.29 -29.13
C PRO A 163 30.22 -13.16 -28.72
N THR A 164 30.74 -13.62 -27.56
CA THR A 164 31.27 -14.99 -27.30
C THR A 164 32.10 -14.99 -25.99
N GLY A 165 32.03 -16.07 -25.17
CA GLY A 165 33.25 -16.73 -24.65
C GLY A 165 33.66 -16.64 -23.15
N ASN A 166 33.23 -17.66 -22.38
CA ASN A 166 33.96 -18.47 -21.37
C ASN A 166 34.64 -17.93 -20.07
N ALA A 167 34.17 -18.53 -18.96
CA ALA A 167 34.88 -19.33 -17.94
C ALA A 167 35.51 -18.70 -16.67
N ALA A 168 35.03 -19.21 -15.51
CA ALA A 168 35.78 -19.83 -14.39
C ALA A 168 35.59 -19.25 -12.96
N ALA A 169 34.87 -20.05 -12.15
CA ALA A 169 34.99 -20.41 -10.73
C ALA A 169 35.67 -19.49 -9.67
N ALA A 170 34.96 -19.25 -8.54
CA ALA A 170 35.41 -19.55 -7.16
C ALA A 170 34.35 -19.15 -6.10
N GLU A 171 34.14 -20.03 -5.10
CA GLU A 171 33.48 -19.84 -3.78
C GLU A 171 34.54 -20.21 -2.69
N PRO A 172 34.33 -19.97 -1.36
CA PRO A 172 33.76 -18.85 -0.59
C PRO A 172 34.83 -18.35 0.47
N PRO A 173 34.51 -17.50 1.49
CA PRO A 173 33.96 -17.98 2.77
C PRO A 173 33.04 -16.98 3.52
N ALA A 174 32.61 -17.43 4.70
CA ALA A 174 31.48 -17.01 5.53
C ALA A 174 31.79 -15.99 6.67
N ASP A 175 30.70 -15.65 7.35
CA ASP A 175 30.50 -15.20 8.75
C ASP A 175 30.67 -13.73 9.13
N SER A 176 29.54 -13.14 9.55
CA SER A 176 29.40 -12.42 10.83
C SER A 176 27.90 -12.28 11.19
N GLU A 177 27.47 -13.06 12.17
CA GLU A 177 26.16 -13.02 12.85
C GLU A 177 26.00 -11.82 13.82
N PRO A 178 24.77 -11.53 14.29
CA PRO A 178 24.38 -10.32 15.00
C PRO A 178 24.52 -10.45 16.53
N PRO A 179 24.50 -9.36 17.32
CA PRO A 179 24.22 -9.48 18.74
C PRO A 179 22.74 -9.24 19.04
N ALA A 180 22.12 -10.28 19.60
CA ALA A 180 20.95 -10.20 20.45
C ALA A 180 21.30 -9.65 21.85
N ARG A 181 20.30 -9.08 22.55
CA ARG A 181 19.99 -9.22 24.00
C ARG A 181 18.81 -8.30 24.32
N GLU A 182 17.64 -8.83 24.68
CA GLU A 182 17.20 -9.45 25.96
C GLU A 182 16.57 -8.46 26.94
N GLU A 183 15.51 -8.97 27.55
CA GLU A 183 14.51 -8.32 28.41
C GLU A 183 15.07 -7.71 29.71
N ALA A 184 14.37 -6.68 30.21
CA ALA A 184 13.62 -6.70 31.48
C ALA A 184 13.63 -5.33 32.17
N GLY A 185 12.45 -4.85 32.58
CA GLY A 185 12.32 -3.80 33.60
C GLY A 185 11.08 -2.90 33.50
N ALA A 186 9.92 -3.36 33.99
CA ALA A 186 8.90 -2.49 34.59
C ALA A 186 9.45 -1.85 35.90
N PRO A 187 8.90 -0.78 36.54
CA PRO A 187 7.46 -0.37 36.64
C PRO A 187 7.28 1.19 36.73
N PRO A 188 6.22 1.79 37.33
CA PRO A 188 4.86 1.33 37.67
C PRO A 188 3.74 2.15 36.99
N ALA A 189 2.52 1.64 37.18
CA ALA A 189 1.24 2.22 36.80
C ALA A 189 1.01 3.65 37.30
N THR A 190 0.38 4.46 36.46
CA THR A 190 -0.50 5.55 36.91
C THR A 190 -1.86 5.37 36.26
N ASP A 191 -2.85 5.10 37.12
CA ASP A 191 -4.27 5.19 36.83
C ASP A 191 -4.62 6.54 36.19
N GLY A 192 -5.44 6.50 35.14
CA GLY A 192 -5.91 7.71 34.47
C GLY A 192 -6.82 7.41 33.29
N GLN A 193 -8.00 6.86 33.59
CA GLN A 193 -9.25 7.05 32.84
C GLN A 193 -9.15 6.99 31.30
N GLN A 194 -9.53 5.84 30.74
CA GLN A 194 -9.89 5.70 29.33
C GLN A 194 -11.04 6.66 28.99
N GLY A 195 -10.75 7.69 28.19
CA GLY A 195 -11.70 8.44 27.38
C GLY A 195 -11.38 8.19 25.91
N GLY A 196 -12.40 7.99 25.07
CA GLY A 196 -12.26 7.52 23.69
C GLY A 196 -11.17 8.24 22.89
N PHE A 197 -10.43 7.49 22.07
CA PHE A 197 -9.47 8.01 21.11
C PHE A 197 -10.18 8.83 20.01
N GLY A 198 -10.64 10.02 20.37
CA GLY A 198 -10.95 11.08 19.41
C GLY A 198 -9.62 11.62 18.88
N PHE A 199 -9.43 11.55 17.57
CA PHE A 199 -8.31 12.22 16.91
C PHE A 199 -8.45 13.74 17.14
N ASP A 200 -7.55 14.31 17.95
CA ASP A 200 -7.55 15.75 18.23
C ASP A 200 -6.97 16.51 17.03
N VAL A 201 -7.86 16.92 16.12
CA VAL A 201 -7.53 17.72 14.93
C VAL A 201 -6.88 19.05 15.32
N SER A 202 -7.29 19.66 16.43
CA SER A 202 -6.73 20.92 16.90
C SER A 202 -5.29 20.75 17.39
N GLY A 203 -5.01 19.65 18.09
CA GLY A 203 -3.66 19.24 18.47
C GLY A 203 -2.74 19.00 17.26
N LEU A 204 -3.27 18.35 16.21
CA LEU A 204 -2.54 18.13 14.96
C LEU A 204 -2.18 19.46 14.27
N VAL A 205 -3.17 20.35 14.09
CA VAL A 205 -2.96 21.65 13.42
C VAL A 205 -1.94 22.48 14.19
N ARG A 206 -2.00 22.50 15.52
CA ARG A 206 -1.03 23.19 16.37
C ARG A 206 0.39 22.63 16.19
N GLY A 207 0.55 21.31 16.19
CA GLY A 207 1.85 20.66 15.98
C GLY A 207 2.47 21.03 14.63
N ILE A 208 1.67 20.96 13.55
CA ILE A 208 2.15 21.30 12.21
C ILE A 208 2.52 22.79 12.12
N SER A 209 1.76 23.69 12.75
CA SER A 209 2.12 25.12 12.83
C SER A 209 3.46 25.33 13.54
N GLU A 210 3.68 24.68 14.68
CA GLU A 210 4.93 24.76 15.46
C GLU A 210 6.14 24.22 14.65
N ASP A 211 5.94 23.13 13.89
CA ASP A 211 6.97 22.55 13.01
C ASP A 211 7.32 23.49 11.85
N ILE A 212 6.33 24.14 11.24
CA ILE A 212 6.57 25.13 10.18
C ILE A 212 7.30 26.36 10.73
N GLU A 213 6.94 26.84 11.93
CA GLU A 213 7.61 28.01 12.53
C GLU A 213 9.05 27.73 12.97
N SER A 214 9.31 26.51 13.45
CA SER A 214 10.63 26.11 13.93
C SER A 214 11.59 25.72 12.81
N ALA A 215 11.09 25.35 11.63
CA ALA A 215 11.89 24.97 10.46
C ALA A 215 12.95 26.03 10.10
N LYS A 216 14.24 25.63 10.07
CA LYS A 216 15.36 26.53 9.76
C LYS A 216 15.90 26.34 8.36
N THR A 217 15.72 25.14 7.80
CA THR A 217 16.17 24.78 6.46
C THR A 217 14.97 24.59 5.52
N PRO A 218 15.18 24.69 4.20
CA PRO A 218 14.16 24.35 3.22
C PRO A 218 13.65 22.90 3.33
N GLU A 219 14.52 21.97 3.75
CA GLU A 219 14.19 20.55 3.90
C GLU A 219 13.26 20.30 5.09
N ASP A 220 13.52 20.93 6.24
CA ASP A 220 12.65 20.85 7.42
C ASP A 220 11.25 21.39 7.11
N LEU A 221 11.18 22.46 6.31
CA LEU A 221 9.93 23.06 5.90
C LEU A 221 9.15 22.15 4.93
N ASP A 222 9.82 21.42 4.04
CA ASP A 222 9.18 20.49 3.13
C ASP A 222 8.60 19.27 3.88
N LEU A 223 9.32 18.78 4.88
CA LEU A 223 8.83 17.74 5.78
C LEU A 223 7.54 18.18 6.50
N ALA A 224 7.54 19.38 7.08
CA ALA A 224 6.35 19.94 7.74
C ALA A 224 5.17 20.14 6.77
N ARG A 225 5.44 20.52 5.51
CA ARG A 225 4.42 20.66 4.47
C ARG A 225 3.79 19.34 4.07
N SER A 226 4.53 18.23 4.07
CA SER A 226 3.98 16.91 3.78
C SER A 226 2.88 16.51 4.78
N ALA A 227 3.02 16.92 6.04
CA ALA A 227 2.06 16.66 7.12
C ALA A 227 0.72 17.39 6.93
N ILE A 228 0.70 18.53 6.22
CA ILE A 228 -0.51 19.32 5.94
C ILE A 228 -1.57 18.50 5.17
N THR A 229 -1.16 17.48 4.42
CA THR A 229 -2.09 16.65 3.62
C THR A 229 -3.00 15.79 4.51
N GLY A 230 -2.60 15.51 5.75
CA GLY A 230 -3.38 14.76 6.73
C GLY A 230 -4.44 15.57 7.49
N VAL A 231 -4.54 16.89 7.26
CA VAL A 231 -5.49 17.76 7.96
C VAL A 231 -6.87 17.66 7.27
N PRO A 232 -7.94 17.22 7.98
CA PRO A 232 -9.27 17.05 7.40
C PRO A 232 -10.02 18.37 7.19
N ASP A 233 -9.66 19.44 7.93
CA ASP A 233 -10.28 20.75 7.80
C ASP A 233 -9.59 21.60 6.73
N GLU A 234 -10.33 22.02 5.70
CA GLU A 234 -9.83 22.80 4.58
C GLU A 234 -9.47 24.24 4.97
N ALA A 235 -10.14 24.83 5.97
CA ALA A 235 -9.80 26.17 6.46
C ALA A 235 -8.43 26.16 7.17
N ALA A 236 -8.23 25.26 8.14
CA ALA A 236 -6.95 25.08 8.80
C ALA A 236 -5.81 24.73 7.84
N LYS A 237 -6.09 23.91 6.82
CA LYS A 237 -5.12 23.56 5.78
C LYS A 237 -4.69 24.77 4.94
N ALA A 238 -5.61 25.68 4.62
CA ALA A 238 -5.28 26.92 3.92
C ALA A 238 -4.39 27.84 4.76
N GLU A 239 -4.67 27.96 6.06
CA GLU A 239 -3.87 28.74 7.01
C GLU A 239 -2.44 28.19 7.14
N LEU A 240 -2.29 26.87 7.31
CA LEU A 240 -0.99 26.20 7.39
C LEU A 240 -0.17 26.39 6.10
N ASN A 241 -0.81 26.30 4.93
CA ASN A 241 -0.14 26.56 3.66
C ASN A 241 0.32 28.02 3.51
N ALA A 242 -0.49 28.97 3.98
CA ALA A 242 -0.10 30.39 4.00
C ALA A 242 1.11 30.61 4.93
N LEU A 243 1.12 29.99 6.12
CA LEU A 243 2.21 30.05 7.08
C LEU A 243 3.50 29.42 6.50
N ALA A 244 3.41 28.25 5.87
CA ALA A 244 4.54 27.61 5.20
C ALA A 244 5.13 28.48 4.09
N SER A 245 4.29 29.12 3.28
CA SER A 245 4.75 30.04 2.22
C SER A 245 5.44 31.29 2.78
N ALA A 246 5.02 31.77 3.96
CA ALA A 246 5.66 32.89 4.64
C ALA A 246 7.02 32.47 5.21
N ARG A 247 7.11 31.27 5.81
CA ARG A 247 8.38 30.73 6.32
C ARG A 247 9.40 30.51 5.21
N MET A 248 9.00 29.95 4.07
CA MET A 248 9.89 29.74 2.92
C MET A 248 10.53 31.05 2.43
N ARG A 249 9.74 32.14 2.40
CA ARG A 249 10.23 33.48 2.08
C ARG A 249 11.22 34.01 3.12
N ALA A 250 11.02 33.70 4.41
CA ALA A 250 11.95 34.10 5.45
C ALA A 250 13.28 33.33 5.38
N ILE A 251 13.24 32.01 5.14
CA ILE A 251 14.43 31.17 4.99
C ILE A 251 15.25 31.61 3.76
N SER A 252 14.60 31.77 2.61
CA SER A 252 15.28 32.24 1.38
C SER A 252 15.84 33.66 1.51
N ALA A 253 15.15 34.58 2.20
CA ALA A 253 15.68 35.92 2.46
C ALA A 253 16.90 35.89 3.41
N ALA A 254 16.90 34.99 4.41
CA ALA A 254 18.04 34.79 5.30
C ALA A 254 19.26 34.21 4.56
N GLU A 255 19.05 33.27 3.64
CA GLU A 255 20.12 32.75 2.76
C GLU A 255 20.73 33.87 1.88
N GLN A 256 19.88 34.72 1.29
CA GLN A 256 20.34 35.85 0.47
C GLN A 256 21.11 36.93 1.27
N LEU A 257 20.82 37.07 2.56
CA LEU A 257 21.54 37.98 3.46
C LEU A 257 22.88 37.40 3.90
N ALA A 258 22.97 36.08 4.08
CA ALA A 258 24.20 35.39 4.42
C ALA A 258 25.22 35.39 3.26
N ASP A 259 24.74 35.42 2.01
CA ASP A 259 25.58 35.32 0.80
C ASP A 259 26.02 36.68 0.22
N LYS A 260 25.76 37.81 0.91
CA LYS A 260 26.24 39.13 0.49
C LYS A 260 27.63 39.43 1.07
N PRO A 261 28.70 39.51 0.26
CA PRO A 261 29.98 40.02 0.72
C PRO A 261 29.87 41.52 1.04
N ALA A 262 30.42 41.93 2.19
CA ALA A 262 30.46 43.31 2.65
C ALA A 262 31.11 44.21 1.58
N THR A 263 30.28 44.93 0.83
CA THR A 263 30.74 45.88 -0.19
C THR A 263 30.96 47.22 0.48
N THR A 264 32.23 47.51 0.78
CA THR A 264 32.72 48.85 1.15
C THR A 264 32.25 49.86 0.09
N GLN A 265 31.42 50.81 0.51
CA GLN A 265 30.97 51.93 -0.32
C GLN A 265 32.16 52.86 -0.61
N SER A 266 32.68 52.81 -1.84
CA SER A 266 33.52 53.89 -2.37
C SER A 266 32.60 54.94 -3.00
N ALA A 267 32.61 56.16 -2.43
CA ALA A 267 31.87 57.30 -2.94
C ALA A 267 32.28 57.65 -4.39
N PRO A 268 31.35 57.99 -5.30
CA PRO A 268 31.70 58.37 -6.66
C PRO A 268 32.20 59.82 -6.71
N ALA A 269 33.40 60.01 -7.29
CA ALA A 269 34.02 61.30 -7.51
C ALA A 269 33.20 62.18 -8.49
N ALA A 270 32.95 63.42 -8.09
CA ALA A 270 32.22 64.40 -8.88
C ALA A 270 32.92 64.72 -10.21
N ARG A 271 32.19 64.51 -11.32
CA ARG A 271 32.62 64.77 -12.70
C ARG A 271 32.57 66.27 -12.99
N ARG A 272 33.72 66.92 -13.15
CA ARG A 272 33.81 68.32 -13.60
C ARG A 272 33.33 68.43 -15.05
N THR A 273 32.37 69.32 -15.30
CA THR A 273 31.89 69.71 -16.63
C THR A 273 32.87 70.69 -17.28
N ARG A 274 33.27 70.44 -18.55
CA ARG A 274 33.96 71.44 -19.39
C ARG A 274 32.91 72.30 -20.08
N GLY A 275 33.08 73.63 -20.03
CA GLY A 275 32.21 74.61 -20.69
C GLY A 275 32.35 74.61 -22.22
N PRO A 276 31.40 75.23 -22.94
CA PRO A 276 31.33 75.17 -24.40
C PRO A 276 32.37 76.07 -25.06
N ILE A 277 32.89 75.60 -26.18
CA ILE A 277 33.83 76.30 -27.06
C ILE A 277 32.99 77.20 -27.98
N SER A 278 33.14 78.52 -27.85
CA SER A 278 32.55 79.49 -28.79
C SER A 278 33.41 79.60 -30.05
N ALA A 279 32.73 79.71 -31.19
CA ALA A 279 33.29 79.95 -32.51
C ALA A 279 33.59 81.44 -32.73
N GLU A 280 34.75 81.72 -33.32
CA GLU A 280 35.03 82.82 -34.27
C GLU A 280 36.10 82.36 -35.26
#